data_AF-A0A1V6I448-F1
#
_entry.id   AF-A0A1V6I448-F1
#
_cell.length_a   1.000
_cell.length_b   1.000
_cell.length_c   1.000
_cell.angle_alpha   90.00
_cell.angle_beta   90.00
_cell.angle_gamma   90.00
#
_symmetry.space_group_name_H-M   'P 1'
#
loop_
_entity.id
_entity.type
_entity.pdbx_description
1 polymer ?
#
loop_
_entity_poly.entity_id
_entity_poly.type
_entity_poly.pdbx_seq_one_letter_code
_entity_poly.pdbx_strand_id
1 'polypeptide(L)'
;MSRGTYEGDIDEIKFVKRFNKNKEHFHIYVQKFNTFTNYWMVRVTTKQLSKLSNQKVFTRADAYLAKFNTDITGILKESDYYLTEDVLNKKNIGYEKIPYSGISVKMTDSSNYQILKVGPNSFAALFNNYELGAGASLFCLRENELNKNEALIYGWKTTPQNMALFFNDFTNGDLNFHLNQEVCKQIKNFSCKKIEDEINSSQELQEKIFNGKDLYDEPYTAWFFYHGEEIAELKSIPFSVTTGSGRSHGDYTIVLKPINR
;
A
#
# COMPACT_ATOMS: atom_id res chain seq x y z
N MET A 1 -3.36 -6.59 18.90
CA MET A 1 -3.66 -5.99 17.58
C MET A 1 -4.11 -4.57 17.79
N SER A 2 -3.74 -3.64 16.90
CA SER A 2 -4.33 -2.29 16.92
C SER A 2 -5.79 -2.36 16.46
N ARG A 3 -6.62 -1.43 16.95
CA ARG A 3 -8.06 -1.39 16.65
C ARG A 3 -8.36 -1.41 15.15
N GLY A 4 -7.60 -0.65 14.35
CA GLY A 4 -7.76 -0.59 12.89
C GLY A 4 -7.37 -1.88 12.14
N THR A 5 -6.42 -2.68 12.64
CA THR A 5 -6.10 -3.99 12.03
C THR A 5 -7.23 -4.99 12.26
N TYR A 6 -7.80 -4.99 13.46
CA TYR A 6 -8.92 -5.86 13.81
C TYR A 6 -10.20 -5.51 13.02
N GLU A 7 -10.51 -4.22 12.87
CA GLU A 7 -11.65 -3.76 12.08
C GLU A 7 -11.47 -4.08 10.58
N GLY A 8 -10.25 -3.92 10.03
CA GLY A 8 -9.93 -4.32 8.66
C GLY A 8 -10.09 -5.83 8.40
N ASP A 9 -9.59 -6.67 9.32
CA ASP A 9 -9.76 -8.13 9.24
C ASP A 9 -11.24 -8.54 9.20
N ILE A 10 -12.10 -7.86 9.98
CA ILE A 10 -13.53 -8.12 10.00
C ILE A 10 -14.17 -7.84 8.63
N ASP A 11 -13.80 -6.74 7.99
CA ASP A 11 -14.40 -6.37 6.72
C ASP A 11 -13.93 -7.26 5.56
N GLU A 12 -12.67 -7.70 5.57
CA GLU A 12 -12.18 -8.76 4.68
C GLU A 12 -12.99 -10.06 4.84
N ILE A 13 -13.25 -10.49 6.08
CA ILE A 13 -14.06 -11.68 6.37
C ILE A 13 -15.49 -11.49 5.85
N LYS A 14 -16.13 -10.35 6.14
CA LYS A 14 -17.49 -10.04 5.67
C LYS A 14 -17.57 -10.06 4.15
N PHE A 15 -16.61 -9.42 3.48
CA PHE A 15 -16.54 -9.37 2.02
C PHE A 15 -16.48 -10.78 1.41
N VAL A 16 -15.53 -11.61 1.85
CA VAL A 16 -15.36 -12.97 1.33
C VAL A 16 -16.62 -13.81 1.54
N LYS A 17 -17.21 -13.75 2.74
CA LYS A 17 -18.47 -14.45 3.03
C LYS A 17 -19.61 -13.99 2.13
N ARG A 18 -19.77 -12.67 1.97
CA ARG A 18 -20.83 -12.08 1.13
C ARG A 18 -20.67 -12.51 -0.32
N PHE A 19 -19.47 -12.39 -0.88
CA PHE A 19 -19.16 -12.82 -2.24
C PHE A 19 -19.52 -14.29 -2.45
N ASN A 20 -19.06 -15.16 -1.55
CA ASN A 20 -19.29 -16.60 -1.67
C ASN A 20 -20.74 -17.00 -1.41
N LYS A 21 -21.52 -16.24 -0.65
CA LYS A 21 -22.97 -16.48 -0.46
C LYS A 21 -23.80 -16.05 -1.67
N ASN A 22 -23.41 -14.98 -2.37
CA ASN A 22 -24.16 -14.43 -3.50
C ASN A 22 -23.22 -13.86 -4.57
N LYS A 23 -22.70 -14.75 -5.44
CA LYS A 23 -21.80 -14.38 -6.53
C LYS A 23 -22.47 -13.53 -7.61
N GLU A 24 -23.78 -13.68 -7.80
CA GLU A 24 -24.57 -12.91 -8.79
C GLU A 24 -24.59 -11.42 -8.48
N HIS A 25 -24.54 -11.06 -7.20
CA HIS A 25 -24.40 -9.66 -6.80
C HIS A 25 -23.11 -9.01 -7.35
N PHE A 26 -22.07 -9.82 -7.57
CA PHE A 26 -20.77 -9.39 -8.10
C PHE A 26 -20.55 -9.81 -9.56
N HIS A 27 -21.61 -10.05 -10.34
CA HIS A 27 -21.53 -10.59 -11.69
C HIS A 27 -20.63 -9.74 -12.62
N ILE A 28 -20.64 -8.41 -12.51
CA ILE A 28 -19.79 -7.51 -13.32
C ILE A 28 -18.30 -7.85 -13.16
N TYR A 29 -17.88 -8.11 -11.92
CA TYR A 29 -16.50 -8.52 -11.63
C TYR A 29 -16.23 -9.95 -12.14
N VAL A 30 -17.13 -10.90 -11.86
CA VAL A 30 -16.96 -12.31 -12.25
C VAL A 30 -16.90 -12.49 -13.78
N GLN A 31 -17.71 -11.73 -14.53
CA GLN A 31 -17.74 -11.78 -16.00
C GLN A 31 -16.40 -11.42 -16.65
N LYS A 32 -15.55 -10.61 -16.00
CA LYS A 32 -14.20 -10.29 -16.50
C LYS A 32 -13.29 -11.51 -16.60
N PHE A 33 -13.62 -12.59 -15.89
CA PHE A 33 -12.86 -13.84 -15.90
C PHE A 33 -13.54 -14.95 -16.71
N ASN A 34 -14.57 -14.61 -17.50
CA ASN A 34 -15.26 -15.46 -18.46
C ASN A 34 -15.92 -16.75 -17.89
N THR A 35 -16.17 -16.83 -16.58
CA THR A 35 -16.65 -18.08 -15.95
C THR A 35 -17.33 -17.87 -14.60
N PHE A 36 -18.48 -18.53 -14.37
CA PHE A 36 -19.19 -18.52 -13.08
C PHE A 36 -19.06 -19.84 -12.30
N THR A 37 -18.79 -20.95 -12.98
CA THR A 37 -18.88 -22.28 -12.38
C THR A 37 -17.63 -22.64 -11.58
N ASN A 38 -17.81 -22.94 -10.29
CA ASN A 38 -16.73 -23.31 -9.35
C ASN A 38 -15.67 -22.25 -9.06
N TYR A 39 -16.00 -20.97 -9.26
CA TYR A 39 -15.18 -19.85 -8.82
C TYR A 39 -15.64 -19.37 -7.44
N TRP A 40 -14.68 -19.14 -6.55
CA TRP A 40 -14.93 -18.70 -5.18
C TRP A 40 -13.86 -17.71 -4.75
N MET A 41 -14.26 -16.74 -3.92
CA MET A 41 -13.35 -15.77 -3.35
C MET A 41 -12.57 -16.41 -2.20
N VAL A 42 -11.25 -16.24 -2.22
CA VAL A 42 -10.33 -16.73 -1.20
C VAL A 42 -9.63 -15.54 -0.57
N ARG A 43 -9.69 -15.44 0.75
CA ARG A 43 -8.91 -14.45 1.50
C ARG A 43 -7.43 -14.82 1.47
N VAL A 44 -6.58 -13.82 1.21
CA VAL A 44 -5.13 -13.94 1.37
C VAL A 44 -4.81 -13.95 2.87
N THR A 45 -4.16 -15.02 3.34
CA THR A 45 -3.68 -15.11 4.73
C THR A 45 -2.17 -15.25 4.80
N THR A 46 -1.52 -15.49 3.67
CA THR A 46 -0.08 -15.73 3.58
C THR A 46 0.70 -14.51 3.10
N LYS A 47 1.91 -14.33 3.65
CA LYS A 47 2.85 -13.29 3.19
C LYS A 47 3.56 -13.72 1.92
N GLN A 48 3.71 -12.79 0.98
CA GLN A 48 4.42 -13.01 -0.29
C GLN A 48 5.73 -12.25 -0.33
N LEU A 49 6.67 -12.74 -1.12
CA LEU A 49 7.94 -12.06 -1.36
C LEU A 49 7.69 -10.76 -2.15
N SER A 50 8.02 -9.61 -1.55
CA SER A 50 8.04 -8.35 -2.26
C SER A 50 9.34 -8.19 -3.01
N LYS A 51 9.27 -7.96 -4.33
CA LYS A 51 10.45 -7.62 -5.16
C LYS A 51 11.03 -6.24 -4.81
N LEU A 52 10.26 -5.37 -4.15
CA LEU A 52 10.71 -4.04 -3.71
C LEU A 52 11.62 -4.07 -2.48
N SER A 53 11.26 -4.88 -1.48
CA SER A 53 12.01 -4.96 -0.20
C SER A 53 12.83 -6.24 -0.06
N ASN A 54 12.65 -7.20 -0.97
CA ASN A 54 13.19 -8.56 -0.88
C ASN A 54 12.83 -9.27 0.44
N GLN A 55 11.61 -9.04 0.94
CA GLN A 55 11.10 -9.60 2.19
C GLN A 55 9.69 -10.14 2.01
N LYS A 56 9.31 -11.12 2.85
CA LYS A 56 7.93 -11.61 2.92
C LYS A 56 7.05 -10.61 3.66
N VAL A 57 6.07 -10.04 2.95
CA VAL A 57 5.14 -9.01 3.47
C VAL A 57 3.70 -9.34 3.07
N PHE A 58 2.75 -8.65 3.69
CA PHE A 58 1.36 -8.66 3.21
C PHE A 58 1.27 -7.91 1.88
N THR A 59 0.38 -8.39 1.02
CA THR A 59 0.25 -7.96 -0.36
C THR A 59 -0.77 -6.85 -0.52
N ARG A 60 -1.01 -6.41 -1.76
CA ARG A 60 -2.08 -5.45 -2.06
C ARG A 60 -3.45 -6.10 -2.14
N ALA A 61 -3.50 -7.30 -2.72
CA ALA A 61 -4.73 -8.09 -2.69
C ALA A 61 -4.94 -8.65 -1.28
N ASP A 62 -6.14 -8.41 -0.77
CA ASP A 62 -6.66 -8.96 0.48
C ASP A 62 -7.48 -10.24 0.20
N ALA A 63 -8.00 -10.37 -1.03
CA ALA A 63 -8.65 -11.57 -1.53
C ALA A 63 -8.43 -11.74 -3.04
N TYR A 64 -8.60 -12.95 -3.55
CA TYR A 64 -8.54 -13.25 -4.99
C TYR A 64 -9.53 -14.35 -5.37
N LEU A 65 -9.80 -14.47 -6.67
CA LEU A 65 -10.68 -15.50 -7.22
C LEU A 65 -9.90 -16.81 -7.42
N ALA A 66 -10.49 -17.92 -6.98
CA ALA A 66 -9.94 -19.26 -7.15
C ALA A 66 -10.94 -20.17 -7.85
N LYS A 67 -10.44 -21.04 -8.73
CA LYS A 67 -11.21 -22.07 -9.41
C LYS A 67 -10.94 -23.44 -8.79
N PHE A 68 -12.01 -24.19 -8.61
CA PHE A 68 -11.96 -25.52 -8.02
C PHE A 68 -12.43 -26.57 -9.03
N ASN A 69 -11.67 -27.66 -9.14
CA ASN A 69 -12.02 -28.78 -10.02
C ASN A 69 -13.05 -29.72 -9.39
N THR A 70 -13.30 -29.58 -8.09
CA THR A 70 -14.25 -30.37 -7.32
C THR A 70 -15.34 -29.46 -6.72
N ASP A 71 -16.50 -30.04 -6.43
CA ASP A 71 -17.52 -29.34 -5.65
C ASP A 71 -17.01 -29.12 -4.21
N ILE A 72 -16.94 -27.85 -3.80
CA ILE A 72 -16.53 -27.45 -2.44
C ILE A 72 -17.69 -26.94 -1.59
N THR A 73 -18.93 -27.14 -2.01
CA THR A 73 -20.13 -26.63 -1.32
C THR A 73 -20.21 -27.09 0.13
N GLY A 74 -19.80 -28.33 0.42
CA GLY A 74 -19.73 -28.83 1.80
C GLY A 74 -18.76 -28.02 2.67
N ILE A 75 -17.55 -27.77 2.16
CA ILE A 75 -16.52 -26.97 2.84
C ILE A 75 -17.01 -25.53 3.06
N LEU A 76 -17.65 -24.93 2.06
CA LEU A 76 -18.22 -23.59 2.17
C LEU A 76 -19.28 -23.51 3.27
N LYS A 77 -20.20 -24.49 3.34
CA LYS A 77 -21.22 -24.51 4.40
C LYS A 77 -20.61 -24.69 5.79
N GLU A 78 -19.63 -25.58 5.92
CA GLU A 78 -18.90 -25.80 7.17
C GLU A 78 -18.15 -24.55 7.65
N SER A 79 -17.67 -23.71 6.73
CA SER A 79 -16.90 -22.50 7.06
C SER A 79 -17.74 -21.21 7.05
N ASP A 80 -19.07 -21.30 7.01
CA ASP A 80 -19.97 -20.15 6.84
C ASP A 80 -19.55 -19.25 5.65
N TYR A 81 -19.20 -19.90 4.54
CA TYR A 81 -18.75 -19.32 3.27
C TYR A 81 -17.46 -18.51 3.35
N TYR A 82 -16.74 -18.58 4.47
CA TYR A 82 -15.44 -17.96 4.64
C TYR A 82 -14.35 -18.91 4.16
N LEU A 83 -13.64 -18.52 3.11
CA LEU A 83 -12.58 -19.31 2.50
C LEU A 83 -11.26 -18.54 2.58
N THR A 84 -10.21 -19.21 3.05
CA THR A 84 -8.87 -18.64 3.17
C THR A 84 -7.84 -19.60 2.61
N GLU A 85 -6.66 -19.09 2.26
CA GLU A 85 -5.51 -19.94 1.90
C GLU A 85 -5.22 -20.98 3.00
N ASP A 86 -5.28 -20.59 4.27
CA ASP A 86 -5.04 -21.51 5.39
C ASP A 86 -6.05 -22.66 5.46
N VAL A 87 -7.35 -22.40 5.22
CA VAL A 87 -8.39 -23.44 5.21
C VAL A 87 -8.14 -24.43 4.08
N LEU A 88 -7.81 -23.92 2.89
CA LEU A 88 -7.53 -24.73 1.70
C LEU A 88 -6.29 -25.61 1.92
N ASN A 89 -5.22 -25.03 2.48
CA ASN A 89 -3.99 -25.73 2.80
C ASN A 89 -4.22 -26.83 3.85
N LYS A 90 -4.93 -26.54 4.94
CA LYS A 90 -5.21 -27.51 6.02
C LYS A 90 -6.05 -28.70 5.55
N LYS A 91 -7.01 -28.45 4.65
CA LYS A 91 -7.88 -29.48 4.08
C LYS A 91 -7.28 -30.15 2.83
N ASN A 92 -6.06 -29.78 2.42
CA ASN A 92 -5.38 -30.26 1.22
C ASN A 92 -6.26 -30.16 -0.05
N ILE A 93 -6.97 -29.05 -0.20
CA ILE A 93 -7.86 -28.81 -1.34
C ILE A 93 -7.04 -28.20 -2.47
N GLY A 94 -7.01 -28.87 -3.62
CA GLY A 94 -6.40 -28.33 -4.84
C GLY A 94 -7.28 -27.26 -5.49
N TYR A 95 -6.67 -26.14 -5.88
CA TYR A 95 -7.34 -25.05 -6.57
C TYR A 95 -6.38 -24.30 -7.50
N GLU A 96 -6.94 -23.65 -8.50
CA GLU A 96 -6.22 -22.75 -9.40
C GLU A 96 -6.45 -21.30 -8.97
N LYS A 97 -5.36 -20.56 -8.74
CA LYS A 97 -5.42 -19.11 -8.48
C LYS A 97 -5.67 -18.39 -9.80
N ILE A 98 -6.68 -17.54 -9.87
CA ILE A 98 -7.01 -16.81 -11.10
C ILE A 98 -6.15 -15.54 -11.16
N PRO A 99 -5.24 -15.41 -12.13
CA PRO A 99 -4.42 -14.21 -12.26
C PRO A 99 -5.26 -12.96 -12.49
N TYR A 100 -4.72 -11.79 -12.11
CA TYR A 100 -5.34 -10.48 -12.26
C TYR A 100 -6.65 -10.30 -11.49
N SER A 101 -7.01 -11.24 -10.62
CA SER A 101 -8.27 -11.22 -9.88
C SER A 101 -8.19 -10.56 -8.51
N GLY A 102 -7.00 -10.19 -8.04
CA GLY A 102 -6.81 -9.68 -6.69
C GLY A 102 -7.63 -8.41 -6.41
N ILE A 103 -8.27 -8.40 -5.24
CA ILE A 103 -9.10 -7.31 -4.73
C ILE A 103 -8.44 -6.78 -3.47
N SER A 104 -8.25 -5.46 -3.38
CA SER A 104 -8.02 -4.82 -2.09
C SER A 104 -9.36 -4.46 -1.45
N VAL A 105 -9.56 -4.93 -0.22
CA VAL A 105 -10.74 -4.67 0.60
C VAL A 105 -10.40 -3.54 1.56
N LYS A 106 -11.24 -2.49 1.60
CA LYS A 106 -11.10 -1.41 2.58
C LYS A 106 -12.42 -1.15 3.28
N MET A 107 -12.32 -0.63 4.49
CA MET A 107 -13.49 -0.24 5.28
C MET A 107 -14.29 0.82 4.52
N THR A 108 -15.62 0.67 4.54
CA THR A 108 -16.57 1.56 3.86
C THR A 108 -16.56 3.00 4.39
N ASP A 109 -15.99 3.25 5.56
CA ASP A 109 -16.10 4.51 6.31
C ASP A 109 -14.75 5.07 6.78
N SER A 110 -13.61 4.47 6.41
CA SER A 110 -12.31 4.87 6.94
C SER A 110 -11.35 5.39 5.87
N SER A 111 -10.87 6.62 6.09
CA SER A 111 -9.68 7.17 5.43
C SER A 111 -8.42 7.10 6.27
N ASN A 112 -8.47 6.40 7.41
CA ASN A 112 -7.33 6.30 8.31
C ASN A 112 -6.34 5.19 7.93
N TYR A 113 -6.48 4.57 6.75
CA TYR A 113 -5.55 3.57 6.25
C TYR A 113 -4.34 4.17 5.54
N GLN A 114 -3.30 3.37 5.37
CA GLN A 114 -2.09 3.73 4.63
C GLN A 114 -2.11 3.03 3.27
N ILE A 115 -1.94 3.78 2.20
CA ILE A 115 -1.80 3.22 0.84
C ILE A 115 -0.40 2.63 0.68
N LEU A 116 0.61 3.38 1.08
CA LEU A 116 2.01 3.00 1.01
C LEU A 116 2.72 3.50 2.26
N LYS A 117 3.63 2.68 2.78
CA LYS A 117 4.61 3.09 3.79
C LYS A 117 5.95 2.52 3.39
N VAL A 118 6.93 3.38 3.12
CA VAL A 118 8.27 2.98 2.66
C VAL A 118 9.35 3.67 3.47
N GLY A 119 10.39 2.91 3.81
CA GLY A 119 11.63 3.44 4.35
C GLY A 119 12.62 3.82 3.24
N PRO A 120 13.85 4.24 3.60
CA PRO A 120 14.81 4.83 2.66
C PRO A 120 15.11 3.96 1.44
N ASN A 121 15.39 2.67 1.64
CA ASN A 121 15.76 1.78 0.52
C ASN A 121 14.62 1.57 -0.47
N SER A 122 13.42 1.27 0.03
CA SER A 122 12.25 1.07 -0.82
C SER A 122 11.80 2.37 -1.47
N PHE A 123 11.97 3.50 -0.81
CA PHE A 123 11.72 4.81 -1.42
C PHE A 123 12.70 5.07 -2.57
N ALA A 124 14.01 4.89 -2.36
CA ALA A 124 14.99 5.05 -3.43
C ALA A 124 14.79 4.03 -4.56
N ALA A 125 14.32 2.81 -4.28
CA ALA A 125 13.98 1.86 -5.33
C ALA A 125 12.76 2.29 -6.17
N LEU A 126 11.85 3.09 -5.62
CA LEU A 126 10.68 3.64 -6.34
C LEU A 126 11.02 4.94 -7.08
N PHE A 127 11.72 5.87 -6.43
CA PHE A 127 11.91 7.24 -6.90
C PHE A 127 13.34 7.55 -7.36
N ASN A 128 14.27 6.60 -7.19
CA ASN A 128 15.69 6.76 -7.49
C ASN A 128 16.32 8.02 -6.83
N ASN A 129 15.89 8.33 -5.61
CA ASN A 129 16.26 9.58 -4.95
C ASN A 129 16.14 9.45 -3.43
N TYR A 130 17.20 9.76 -2.67
CA TYR A 130 17.14 9.75 -1.20
C TYR A 130 16.75 11.14 -0.65
N GLU A 131 17.20 12.20 -1.33
CA GLU A 131 17.05 13.60 -0.97
C GLU A 131 15.58 14.04 -0.95
N LEU A 132 14.74 13.56 -1.87
CA LEU A 132 13.30 13.81 -1.85
C LEU A 132 12.63 13.20 -0.63
N GLY A 133 13.02 11.98 -0.24
CA GLY A 133 12.51 11.31 0.95
C GLY A 133 12.93 12.03 2.24
N ALA A 134 14.20 12.46 2.30
CA ALA A 134 14.76 13.24 3.39
C ALA A 134 14.08 14.62 3.50
N GLY A 135 13.94 15.33 2.37
CA GLY A 135 13.31 16.64 2.28
C GLY A 135 11.86 16.63 2.73
N ALA A 136 11.07 15.67 2.25
CA ALA A 136 9.68 15.47 2.70
C ALA A 136 9.59 15.10 4.19
N SER A 137 10.68 14.59 4.76
CA SER A 137 10.74 14.15 6.15
C SER A 137 11.14 15.23 7.15
N LEU A 138 11.74 16.34 6.72
CA LEU A 138 12.28 17.37 7.61
C LEU A 138 11.30 17.81 8.71
N PHE A 139 11.84 17.98 9.92
CA PHE A 139 11.20 18.71 11.00
C PHE A 139 11.27 20.20 10.65
N CYS A 140 10.11 20.85 10.63
CA CYS A 140 9.99 22.27 10.27
C CYS A 140 8.84 22.98 11.01
N LEU A 141 8.12 22.26 11.89
CA LEU A 141 6.95 22.81 12.61
C LEU A 141 7.36 23.51 13.90
N ARG A 142 8.40 23.03 14.57
CA ARG A 142 8.88 23.54 15.85
C ARG A 142 10.38 23.72 15.80
N GLU A 143 10.88 24.90 16.17
CA GLU A 143 12.31 25.22 16.13
C GLU A 143 13.15 24.27 16.99
N ASN A 144 12.64 23.87 18.15
CA ASN A 144 13.33 22.96 19.07
C ASN A 144 13.47 21.51 18.55
N GLU A 145 12.91 21.19 17.38
CA GLU A 145 13.07 19.89 16.73
C GLU A 145 14.02 19.94 15.52
N LEU A 146 14.48 21.13 15.10
CA LEU A 146 15.35 21.27 13.92
C LEU A 146 16.69 20.57 14.10
N ASN A 147 17.20 20.51 15.32
CA ASN A 147 18.41 19.75 15.66
C ASN A 147 18.29 18.23 15.36
N LYS A 148 17.06 17.70 15.21
CA LYS A 148 16.83 16.30 14.82
C LYS A 148 17.05 16.07 13.32
N ASN A 149 17.11 17.12 12.51
CA ASN A 149 17.18 17.00 11.04
C ASN A 149 18.49 16.39 10.57
N GLU A 150 19.62 16.63 11.24
CA GLU A 150 20.90 16.03 10.84
C GLU A 150 20.83 14.50 10.90
N ALA A 151 20.40 13.93 12.03
CA ALA A 151 20.21 12.50 12.19
C ALA A 151 19.20 11.92 11.17
N LEU A 152 18.14 12.69 10.87
CA LEU A 152 17.16 12.32 9.86
C LEU A 152 17.75 12.25 8.45
N ILE A 153 18.56 13.24 8.06
CA ILE A 153 19.21 13.31 6.76
C ILE A 153 20.11 12.07 6.58
N TYR A 154 20.93 11.75 7.58
CA TYR A 154 21.76 10.54 7.55
C TYR A 154 20.92 9.26 7.55
N GLY A 155 19.83 9.22 8.31
CA GLY A 155 18.90 8.08 8.34
C GLY A 155 18.24 7.81 6.99
N TRP A 156 18.07 8.84 6.16
CA TRP A 156 17.64 8.71 4.77
C TRP A 156 18.74 8.32 3.79
N LYS A 157 19.95 8.02 4.28
CA LYS A 157 21.13 7.65 3.47
C LYS A 157 21.66 8.77 2.57
N THR A 158 21.49 10.01 3.02
CA THR A 158 22.09 11.19 2.37
C THR A 158 22.84 12.02 3.41
N THR A 159 23.34 13.20 3.03
CA THR A 159 24.16 14.09 3.87
C THR A 159 23.68 15.54 3.74
N PRO A 160 23.98 16.42 4.71
CA PRO A 160 23.67 17.85 4.56
C PRO A 160 24.27 18.46 3.29
N GLN A 161 25.46 18.00 2.87
CA GLN A 161 26.11 18.41 1.63
C GLN A 161 25.30 17.99 0.40
N ASN A 162 24.90 16.73 0.30
CA ASN A 162 24.09 16.24 -0.81
C ASN A 162 22.73 16.94 -0.87
N MET A 163 22.11 17.15 0.29
CA MET A 163 20.86 17.89 0.40
C MET A 163 20.99 19.35 -0.05
N ALA A 164 22.05 20.06 0.38
CA ALA A 164 22.30 21.43 -0.04
C ALA A 164 22.53 21.53 -1.55
N LEU A 165 23.26 20.58 -2.14
CA LEU A 165 23.44 20.51 -3.59
C LEU A 165 22.12 20.23 -4.33
N PHE A 166 21.34 19.25 -3.87
CA PHE A 166 20.07 18.88 -4.50
C PHE A 166 19.00 19.97 -4.38
N PHE A 167 18.97 20.67 -3.25
CA PHE A 167 18.05 21.77 -2.96
C PHE A 167 18.75 23.14 -3.03
N ASN A 168 19.69 23.32 -3.96
CA ASN A 168 20.50 24.53 -4.04
C ASN A 168 19.64 25.80 -4.18
N ASP A 169 18.52 25.74 -4.91
CA ASP A 169 17.60 26.86 -5.08
C ASP A 169 16.97 27.37 -3.77
N PHE A 170 16.91 26.51 -2.74
CA PHE A 170 16.39 26.86 -1.41
C PHE A 170 17.52 27.14 -0.41
N THR A 171 18.62 26.41 -0.50
CA THR A 171 19.71 26.46 0.48
C THR A 171 20.81 27.46 0.13
N ASN A 172 20.93 27.85 -1.15
CA ASN A 172 22.08 28.58 -1.68
C ASN A 172 23.43 27.94 -1.30
N GLY A 173 23.47 26.62 -1.19
CA GLY A 173 24.65 25.86 -0.76
C GLY A 173 24.94 25.88 0.75
N ASP A 174 24.08 26.48 1.57
CA ASP A 174 24.24 26.47 3.04
C ASP A 174 24.09 25.04 3.59
N LEU A 175 25.15 24.52 4.22
CA LEU A 175 25.15 23.19 4.85
C LEU A 175 24.33 23.14 6.15
N ASN A 176 24.08 24.29 6.78
CA ASN A 176 23.30 24.42 8.00
C ASN A 176 21.82 24.73 7.74
N PHE A 177 21.35 24.63 6.48
CA PHE A 177 19.94 24.86 6.10
C PHE A 177 18.95 24.08 6.98
N HIS A 178 19.35 22.90 7.45
CA HIS A 178 18.54 21.99 8.25
C HIS A 178 18.21 22.52 9.66
N LEU A 179 18.86 23.61 10.08
CA LEU A 179 18.58 24.38 11.30
C LEU A 179 17.73 25.64 11.03
N ASN A 180 17.42 25.94 9.77
CA ASN A 180 16.56 27.06 9.39
C ASN A 180 15.13 26.56 9.14
N GLN A 181 14.18 27.01 9.99
CA GLN A 181 12.79 26.55 9.95
C GLN A 181 12.12 26.80 8.59
N GLU A 182 12.30 27.99 8.03
CA GLU A 182 11.61 28.40 6.79
C GLU A 182 12.18 27.65 5.59
N VAL A 183 13.50 27.50 5.50
CA VAL A 183 14.14 26.70 4.43
C VAL A 183 13.70 25.22 4.53
N CYS A 184 13.66 24.65 5.73
CA CYS A 184 13.16 23.28 5.93
C CYS A 184 11.70 23.12 5.48
N LYS A 185 10.86 24.13 5.74
CA LYS A 185 9.45 24.13 5.32
C LYS A 185 9.30 24.21 3.80
N GLN A 186 10.11 25.04 3.13
CA GLN A 186 10.14 25.15 1.68
C GLN A 186 10.57 23.84 1.01
N ILE A 187 11.68 23.26 1.46
CA ILE A 187 12.19 21.96 0.97
C ILE A 187 11.15 20.87 1.17
N LYS A 188 10.50 20.83 2.34
CA LYS A 188 9.47 19.83 2.64
C LYS A 188 8.28 19.94 1.70
N ASN A 189 7.75 21.15 1.52
CA ASN A 189 6.59 21.38 0.65
C ASN A 189 6.93 21.01 -0.80
N PHE A 190 8.10 21.44 -1.28
CA PHE A 190 8.60 21.07 -2.59
C PHE A 190 8.71 19.55 -2.75
N SER A 191 9.32 18.86 -1.78
CA SER A 191 9.53 17.41 -1.84
C SER A 191 8.22 16.64 -1.84
N CYS A 192 7.28 16.99 -0.96
CA CYS A 192 5.95 16.37 -0.94
C CYS A 192 5.22 16.57 -2.27
N LYS A 193 5.28 17.79 -2.83
CA LYS A 193 4.64 18.08 -4.13
C LYS A 193 5.31 17.32 -5.27
N LYS A 194 6.63 17.26 -5.29
CA LYS A 194 7.39 16.54 -6.31
C LYS A 194 7.09 15.04 -6.29
N ILE A 195 7.04 14.42 -5.11
CA ILE A 195 6.64 13.01 -4.95
C ILE A 195 5.22 12.79 -5.49
N GLU A 196 4.29 13.67 -5.14
CA GLU A 196 2.91 13.61 -5.64
C GLU A 196 2.87 13.70 -7.18
N ASP A 197 3.59 14.64 -7.77
CA ASP A 197 3.63 14.86 -9.21
C ASP A 197 4.27 13.67 -9.96
N GLU A 198 5.34 13.08 -9.42
CA GLU A 198 5.97 11.90 -10.00
C GLU A 198 5.02 10.69 -10.01
N ILE A 199 4.28 10.46 -8.92
CA ILE A 199 3.27 9.40 -8.87
C ILE A 199 2.14 9.70 -9.87
N ASN A 200 1.63 10.94 -9.90
CA ASN A 200 0.49 11.29 -10.74
C ASN A 200 0.81 11.27 -12.24
N SER A 201 2.07 11.51 -12.62
CA SER A 201 2.50 11.54 -14.02
C SER A 201 3.00 10.20 -14.56
N SER A 202 3.23 9.19 -13.71
CA SER A 202 3.77 7.89 -14.10
C SER A 202 2.78 6.75 -13.84
N GLN A 203 2.18 6.22 -14.91
CA GLN A 203 1.30 5.05 -14.82
C GLN A 203 2.02 3.84 -14.19
N GLU A 204 3.30 3.62 -14.50
CA GLU A 204 4.09 2.55 -13.91
C GLU A 204 4.21 2.69 -12.38
N LEU A 205 4.46 3.90 -11.89
CA LEU A 205 4.51 4.14 -10.44
C LEU A 205 3.15 3.96 -9.79
N GLN A 206 2.07 4.40 -10.43
CA GLN A 206 0.72 4.18 -9.93
C GLN A 206 0.41 2.69 -9.80
N GLU A 207 0.66 1.90 -10.85
CA GLU A 207 0.41 0.46 -10.84
C GLU A 207 1.27 -0.26 -9.80
N LYS A 208 2.54 0.11 -9.63
CA LYS A 208 3.39 -0.43 -8.55
C LYS A 208 2.85 -0.08 -7.17
N ILE A 209 2.46 1.17 -6.95
CA ILE A 209 2.08 1.68 -5.62
C ILE A 209 0.70 1.18 -5.20
N PHE A 210 -0.31 1.36 -6.05
CA PHE A 210 -1.70 1.07 -5.74
C PHE A 210 -2.05 -0.40 -5.95
N ASN A 211 -1.58 -1.00 -7.05
CA ASN A 211 -1.90 -2.39 -7.38
C ASN A 211 -0.85 -3.37 -6.86
N GLY A 212 0.40 -2.93 -6.69
CA GLY A 212 1.51 -3.83 -6.36
C GLY A 212 2.06 -4.56 -7.58
N LYS A 213 1.75 -4.08 -8.79
CA LYS A 213 2.24 -4.62 -10.05
C LYS A 213 3.77 -4.68 -10.02
N ASP A 214 4.34 -5.77 -10.51
CA ASP A 214 5.78 -6.06 -10.50
C ASP A 214 6.41 -6.15 -9.10
N LEU A 215 5.65 -5.93 -8.02
CA LEU A 215 6.13 -6.10 -6.65
C LEU A 215 5.78 -7.48 -6.09
N TYR A 216 4.68 -8.06 -6.56
CA TYR A 216 4.18 -9.37 -6.17
C TYR A 216 3.83 -10.20 -7.41
N ASP A 217 3.82 -11.51 -7.28
CA ASP A 217 3.30 -12.39 -8.32
C ASP A 217 1.76 -12.42 -8.27
N GLU A 218 1.12 -12.69 -9.40
CA GLU A 218 -0.34 -12.86 -9.46
C GLU A 218 -0.79 -14.07 -8.63
N PRO A 219 -1.96 -14.02 -7.94
CA PRO A 219 -2.99 -12.98 -7.97
C PRO A 219 -2.86 -11.97 -6.83
N TYR A 220 -1.66 -11.78 -6.27
CA TYR A 220 -1.47 -11.01 -5.04
C TYR A 220 -1.41 -9.48 -5.26
N THR A 221 -1.47 -9.06 -6.50
CA THR A 221 -1.67 -7.67 -6.92
C THR A 221 -3.17 -7.32 -6.87
N ALA A 222 -3.51 -6.14 -6.38
CA ALA A 222 -4.89 -5.68 -6.35
C ALA A 222 -5.23 -4.90 -7.63
N TRP A 223 -5.95 -5.51 -8.55
CA TRP A 223 -6.48 -4.83 -9.74
C TRP A 223 -7.86 -4.22 -9.51
N PHE A 224 -8.49 -4.62 -8.42
CA PHE A 224 -9.82 -4.22 -8.03
C PHE A 224 -9.84 -3.72 -6.60
N PHE A 225 -10.84 -2.92 -6.30
CA PHE A 225 -11.07 -2.30 -5.01
C PHE A 225 -12.51 -2.56 -4.59
N TYR A 226 -12.71 -3.14 -3.40
CA TYR A 226 -14.03 -3.30 -2.82
C TYR A 226 -14.31 -2.19 -1.81
N HIS A 227 -15.32 -1.38 -2.10
CA HIS A 227 -15.79 -0.29 -1.25
C HIS A 227 -17.23 0.07 -1.60
N GLY A 228 -18.01 0.53 -0.61
CA GLY A 228 -19.41 0.90 -0.82
C GLY A 228 -20.28 -0.25 -1.29
N GLU A 229 -19.93 -1.49 -0.93
CA GLU A 229 -20.57 -2.73 -1.40
C GLU A 229 -20.34 -3.11 -2.87
N GLU A 230 -19.55 -2.33 -3.61
CA GLU A 230 -19.24 -2.57 -5.01
C GLU A 230 -17.76 -2.93 -5.22
N ILE A 231 -17.48 -3.65 -6.31
CA ILE A 231 -16.12 -3.91 -6.78
C ILE A 231 -15.86 -3.02 -8.00
N ALA A 232 -14.88 -2.14 -7.89
CA ALA A 232 -14.43 -1.26 -8.97
C ALA A 232 -12.99 -1.58 -9.38
N GLU A 233 -12.60 -1.18 -10.59
CA GLU A 233 -11.20 -1.23 -11.00
C GLU A 233 -10.35 -0.24 -10.18
N LEU A 234 -9.21 -0.73 -9.70
CA LEU A 234 -8.25 0.09 -8.96
C LEU A 234 -7.23 0.68 -9.93
N LYS A 235 -7.41 1.95 -10.31
CA LYS A 235 -6.43 2.68 -11.12
C LYS A 235 -5.52 3.56 -10.25
N SER A 236 -6.15 4.34 -9.38
CA SER A 236 -5.48 5.26 -8.47
C SER A 236 -6.39 5.59 -7.30
N ILE A 237 -5.81 5.96 -6.16
CA ILE A 237 -6.54 6.48 -5.00
C ILE A 237 -6.03 7.91 -4.75
N PRO A 238 -6.90 8.94 -4.65
CA PRO A 238 -6.46 10.28 -4.26
C PRO A 238 -5.69 10.24 -2.93
N PHE A 239 -4.51 10.84 -2.89
CA PHE A 239 -3.58 10.66 -1.77
C PHE A 239 -2.85 11.94 -1.38
N SER A 240 -2.35 11.96 -0.15
CA SER A 240 -1.42 12.97 0.36
C SER A 240 -0.11 12.31 0.80
N VAL A 241 1.00 13.03 0.61
CA VAL A 241 2.34 12.59 1.05
C VAL A 241 2.58 13.06 2.48
N THR A 242 2.84 12.11 3.38
CA THR A 242 3.07 12.37 4.81
C THR A 242 4.24 11.54 5.33
N THR A 243 4.58 11.71 6.61
CA THR A 243 5.65 10.92 7.27
C THR A 243 5.07 10.00 8.33
N GLY A 244 5.72 8.86 8.55
CA GLY A 244 5.34 7.95 9.63
C GLY A 244 5.56 8.55 11.03
N SER A 245 4.75 8.11 12.01
CA SER A 245 4.85 8.56 13.41
C SER A 245 6.14 8.13 14.12
N GLY A 246 6.84 7.12 13.60
CA GLY A 246 8.12 6.62 14.16
C GLY A 246 9.32 7.53 13.90
N ARG A 247 9.18 8.59 13.09
CA ARG A 247 10.27 9.49 12.67
C ARG A 247 11.09 10.04 13.84
N SER A 248 10.44 10.37 14.96
CA SER A 248 11.09 10.88 16.18
C SER A 248 11.95 9.85 16.91
N HIS A 249 11.81 8.56 16.59
CA HIS A 249 12.57 7.44 17.17
C HIS A 249 13.59 6.85 16.19
N GLY A 250 13.83 7.51 15.05
CA GLY A 250 14.75 7.03 14.01
C GLY A 250 14.10 6.19 12.90
N ASP A 251 12.79 5.91 12.99
CA ASP A 251 12.06 5.18 11.95
C ASP A 251 11.59 6.12 10.84
N TYR A 252 12.50 6.45 9.93
CA TYR A 252 12.25 7.35 8.82
C TYR A 252 11.44 6.67 7.71
N THR A 253 10.21 7.15 7.48
CA THR A 253 9.32 6.60 6.45
C THR A 253 8.46 7.67 5.81
N ILE A 254 8.23 7.52 4.49
CA ILE A 254 7.19 8.23 3.74
C ILE A 254 5.93 7.38 3.74
N VAL A 255 4.79 8.03 3.96
CA VAL A 255 3.47 7.41 4.04
C VAL A 255 2.51 8.13 3.10
N LEU A 256 1.89 7.38 2.20
CA LEU A 256 0.77 7.86 1.39
C LEU A 256 -0.54 7.55 2.13
N LYS A 257 -1.35 8.57 2.35
CA LYS A 257 -2.67 8.45 2.98
C LYS A 257 -3.76 8.89 2.02
N PRO A 258 -4.93 8.24 2.02
CA PRO A 258 -6.05 8.66 1.19
C PRO A 258 -6.52 10.06 1.61
N ILE A 259 -6.98 10.85 0.65
CA ILE A 259 -7.69 12.11 0.91
C ILE A 259 -9.19 11.80 0.82
N ASN A 260 -9.96 12.15 1.86
CA ASN A 260 -11.43 12.06 1.81
C ASN A 260 -11.96 12.90 0.65
N ARG A 261 -12.87 12.33 -0.14
CA ARG A 261 -13.81 13.12 -0.93
C ARG A 261 -14.99 13.52 -0.07
#